data_AF-A0A521L4S0-F1
#
_entry.id   AF-A0A521L4S0-F1
#
_cell.length_a   1.000
_cell.length_b   1.000
_cell.length_c   1.000
_cell.angle_alpha   90.00
_cell.angle_beta   90.00
_cell.angle_gamma   90.00
#
_symmetry.space_group_name_H-M   'P 1'
#
loop_
_entity.id
_entity.type
_entity.pdbx_description
1 polymer ?
#
loop_
_entity_poly.entity_id
_entity_poly.type
_entity_poly.pdbx_seq_one_letter_code
_entity_poly.pdbx_strand_id
1 'polypeptide(L)'
;MRPAPAAPSPNPYDLHAATIVEKVRVTEDIDTVRLQLVDPAVRRSFRFQAGQFNMLYAFGVGEVAISIVSDPDEPQVLDHTIRAVGRVTKAIQGIDRKSTR
;
A
#
# COMPACT_ATOMS: atom_id res chain seq x y z
N MET A 1 34.03 -15.01 -15.14
CA MET A 1 32.57 -15.15 -15.24
C MET A 1 31.95 -13.81 -14.90
N ARG A 2 31.40 -13.07 -15.88
CA ARG A 2 30.70 -11.80 -15.62
C ARG A 2 29.34 -12.12 -14.98
N PRO A 3 28.91 -11.47 -13.89
CA PRO A 3 27.56 -11.63 -13.40
C PRO A 3 26.57 -11.22 -14.51
N ALA A 4 25.49 -11.97 -14.65
CA ALA A 4 24.39 -11.61 -15.52
C ALA A 4 23.91 -10.19 -15.17
N PRO A 5 23.49 -9.37 -16.15
CA PRO A 5 22.94 -8.06 -15.86
C PRO A 5 21.78 -8.22 -14.86
N ALA A 6 21.84 -7.48 -13.75
CA ALA A 6 20.73 -7.44 -12.80
C ALA A 6 19.47 -7.05 -13.57
N ALA A 7 18.39 -7.79 -13.37
CA ALA A 7 17.09 -7.41 -13.91
C ALA A 7 16.79 -5.94 -13.52
N PRO A 8 16.19 -5.13 -14.39
CA PRO A 8 15.89 -3.75 -14.07
C PRO A 8 15.06 -3.71 -12.79
N SER A 9 15.54 -2.94 -11.81
CA SER A 9 14.81 -2.70 -10.57
C SER A 9 13.45 -2.08 -10.90
N PRO A 10 12.36 -2.49 -10.25
CA PRO A 10 11.04 -1.91 -10.49
C PRO A 10 11.08 -0.39 -10.28
N ASN A 11 10.42 0.35 -11.16
CA ASN A 11 10.37 1.80 -11.09
C ASN A 11 9.48 2.22 -9.91
N PRO A 12 10.02 2.93 -8.90
CA PRO A 12 9.25 3.32 -7.71
C PRO A 12 8.14 4.34 -8.01
N TYR A 13 8.13 4.94 -9.20
CA TYR A 13 7.11 5.90 -9.63
C TYR A 13 5.95 5.26 -10.40
N ASP A 14 5.98 3.95 -10.60
CA ASP A 14 4.86 3.26 -11.25
C ASP A 14 3.66 3.19 -10.32
N LEU A 15 2.53 3.72 -10.79
CA LEU A 15 1.28 3.70 -10.04
C LEU A 15 0.63 2.32 -10.17
N HIS A 16 0.44 1.65 -9.03
CA HIS A 16 -0.26 0.38 -8.96
C HIS A 16 -1.58 0.53 -8.22
N ALA A 17 -2.68 0.16 -8.88
CA ALA A 17 -3.99 0.16 -8.25
C ALA A 17 -4.05 -0.87 -7.11
N ALA A 18 -4.60 -0.47 -5.97
CA ALA A 18 -4.80 -1.32 -4.82
C ALA A 18 -6.26 -1.27 -4.34
N THR A 19 -6.71 -2.33 -3.70
CA THR A 19 -8.02 -2.43 -3.07
C THR A 19 -7.85 -2.55 -1.56
N ILE A 20 -8.66 -1.84 -0.79
CA ILE A 20 -8.81 -2.08 0.65
C ILE A 20 -9.60 -3.38 0.82
N VAL A 21 -8.91 -4.45 1.25
CA VAL A 21 -9.51 -5.78 1.50
C VAL A 21 -9.83 -6.01 2.96
N GLU A 22 -9.27 -5.20 3.85
CA GLU A 22 -9.60 -5.16 5.27
C GLU A 22 -9.37 -3.75 5.81
N LYS A 23 -10.19 -3.34 6.78
CA LYS A 23 -10.04 -2.07 7.47
C LYS A 23 -10.44 -2.26 8.92
N VAL A 24 -9.51 -1.98 9.82
CA VAL A 24 -9.68 -2.12 11.27
C VAL A 24 -9.58 -0.73 11.89
N ARG A 25 -10.64 -0.32 12.58
CA ARG A 25 -10.68 0.92 13.35
C ARG A 25 -9.89 0.73 14.65
N VAL A 26 -8.85 1.53 14.86
CA VAL A 26 -8.04 1.51 16.09
C VAL A 26 -8.58 2.55 17.08
N THR A 27 -8.73 3.80 16.62
CA THR A 27 -9.38 4.92 17.33
C THR A 27 -10.21 5.72 16.34
N GLU A 28 -11.05 6.66 16.78
CA GLU A 28 -11.92 7.47 15.90
C GLU A 28 -11.18 8.04 14.67
N ASP A 29 -9.94 8.47 14.84
CA ASP A 29 -9.09 9.09 13.82
C ASP A 29 -7.97 8.18 13.29
N ILE A 30 -7.87 6.91 13.72
CA ILE A 30 -6.81 5.98 13.30
C ILE A 30 -7.43 4.69 12.76
N ASP A 31 -7.09 4.37 11.52
CA ASP A 31 -7.46 3.12 10.85
C ASP A 31 -6.19 2.36 10.42
N THR A 32 -6.19 1.04 10.60
CA THR A 32 -5.29 0.15 9.87
C THR A 32 -6.01 -0.34 8.62
N VAL A 33 -5.46 -0.04 7.45
CA VAL A 33 -5.98 -0.52 6.16
C VAL A 33 -5.06 -1.60 5.61
N ARG A 34 -5.67 -2.70 5.15
CA ARG A 34 -5.00 -3.77 4.43
C ARG A 34 -5.24 -3.59 2.94
N LEU A 35 -4.17 -3.30 2.23
CA LEU A 35 -4.19 -3.11 0.79
C LEU A 35 -3.77 -4.39 0.08
N GLN A 36 -4.46 -4.67 -1.02
CA GLN A 36 -4.05 -5.70 -1.97
C GLN A 36 -3.91 -5.08 -3.35
N LEU A 37 -2.73 -5.25 -3.95
CA LEU A 37 -2.48 -4.84 -5.33
C LEU A 37 -3.41 -5.61 -6.28
N VAL A 38 -4.08 -4.89 -7.17
CA VAL A 38 -5.12 -5.44 -8.06
C VAL A 38 -4.51 -6.35 -9.12
N ASP A 39 -3.38 -5.97 -9.70
CA ASP A 39 -2.68 -6.79 -10.69
C ASP A 39 -1.99 -7.96 -9.98
N PRO A 40 -2.37 -9.23 -10.27
CA PRO A 40 -1.76 -10.40 -9.65
C PRO A 40 -0.27 -10.56 -9.96
N ALA A 41 0.19 -10.09 -11.13
CA ALA A 41 1.60 -10.14 -11.50
C ALA A 41 2.41 -9.18 -10.63
N VAL A 42 1.96 -7.93 -10.51
CA VAL A 42 2.59 -6.93 -9.63
C VAL A 42 2.54 -7.40 -8.18
N ARG A 43 1.40 -7.89 -7.70
CA ARG A 43 1.26 -8.45 -6.33
C ARG A 43 2.26 -9.57 -6.05
N ARG A 44 2.51 -10.46 -7.02
CA ARG A 44 3.47 -11.56 -6.87
C ARG A 44 4.92 -11.09 -6.90
N SER A 45 5.24 -10.02 -7.62
CA SER A 45 6.60 -9.49 -7.73
C SER A 45 6.94 -8.41 -6.71
N PHE A 46 5.95 -7.77 -6.10
CA PHE A 46 6.16 -6.68 -5.14
C PHE A 46 6.89 -7.19 -3.90
N ARG A 47 7.99 -6.54 -3.55
CA ARG A 47 8.79 -6.84 -2.35
C ARG A 47 9.16 -5.53 -1.69
N PHE A 48 9.15 -5.53 -0.37
CA PHE A 48 9.56 -4.39 0.45
C PHE A 48 10.47 -4.88 1.58
N GLN A 49 11.24 -3.97 2.15
CA GLN A 49 12.06 -4.19 3.33
C GLN A 49 11.40 -3.51 4.54
N ALA A 50 11.66 -4.04 5.73
CA ALA A 50 11.20 -3.42 6.97
C ALA A 50 11.68 -1.95 7.06
N GLY A 51 10.77 -1.06 7.44
CA GLY A 51 11.03 0.39 7.51
C GLY A 51 10.78 1.17 6.22
N GLN A 52 10.42 0.52 5.11
CA GLN A 52 9.99 1.21 3.90
C GLN A 52 8.57 1.79 4.00
N PHE A 53 8.27 2.72 3.11
CA PHE A 53 6.96 3.35 2.97
C PHE A 53 6.51 3.30 1.51
N ASN A 54 5.19 3.40 1.31
CA ASN A 54 4.60 3.59 0.00
C ASN A 54 4.07 5.02 -0.14
N MET A 55 4.14 5.56 -1.36
CA MET A 55 3.36 6.73 -1.73
C MET A 55 1.93 6.29 -2.03
N LEU A 56 1.00 6.61 -1.13
CA LEU A 56 -0.42 6.31 -1.33
C LEU A 56 -1.09 7.49 -2.02
N TYR A 57 -1.56 7.26 -3.24
CA TYR A 57 -2.28 8.25 -4.04
C TYR A 57 -3.80 8.09 -3.89
N ALA A 58 -4.47 9.17 -3.49
CA ALA A 58 -5.92 9.28 -3.50
C ALA A 58 -6.34 10.15 -4.70
N PHE A 59 -7.10 9.56 -5.62
CA PHE A 59 -7.47 10.18 -6.89
C PHE A 59 -8.13 11.56 -6.70
N GLY A 60 -7.56 12.59 -7.33
CA GLY A 60 -8.06 13.97 -7.25
C GLY A 60 -7.77 14.70 -5.94
N VAL A 61 -7.12 14.05 -4.96
CA VAL A 61 -6.77 14.65 -3.66
C VAL A 61 -5.28 14.89 -3.51
N GLY A 62 -4.45 13.94 -3.95
CA GLY A 62 -2.99 13.98 -3.86
C GLY A 62 -2.40 12.69 -3.31
N GLU A 63 -1.14 12.74 -2.91
CA GLU A 63 -0.39 11.59 -2.39
C GLU A 63 0.21 11.85 -1.01
N VAL A 64 0.49 10.79 -0.28
CA VAL A 64 1.13 10.83 1.04
C VAL A 64 2.01 9.61 1.26
N ALA A 65 3.19 9.82 1.84
CA ALA A 65 4.08 8.73 2.25
C ALA A 65 3.55 8.06 3.53
N ILE A 66 3.31 6.75 3.49
CA ILE A 66 2.84 5.97 4.63
C ILE A 66 3.66 4.70 4.76
N SER A 67 4.22 4.48 5.95
CA SER A 67 5.03 3.29 6.26
C SER A 67 4.24 2.00 6.10
N ILE A 68 4.92 0.95 5.62
CA ILE A 68 4.38 -0.41 5.59
C ILE A 68 4.61 -1.05 6.96
N VAL A 69 3.55 -1.63 7.54
CA VAL A 69 3.57 -2.24 8.89
C VAL A 69 3.44 -3.77 8.82
N SER A 70 3.12 -4.34 7.64
CA SER A 70 3.02 -5.78 7.44
C SER A 70 4.38 -6.48 7.39
N ASP A 71 4.35 -7.80 7.59
CA ASP A 71 5.53 -8.66 7.50
C ASP A 71 6.07 -8.73 6.05
N PRO A 72 7.36 -8.42 5.80
CA PRO A 72 7.99 -8.62 4.50
C PRO A 72 7.89 -10.05 3.94
N ASP A 73 7.75 -11.05 4.82
CA ASP A 73 7.59 -12.46 4.45
C ASP A 73 6.14 -12.79 4.00
N GLU A 74 5.20 -11.87 4.19
CA GLU A 74 3.81 -11.94 3.71
C GLU A 74 3.47 -10.84 2.67
N PRO A 75 4.17 -10.74 1.53
CA PRO A 75 4.08 -9.58 0.63
C PRO A 75 2.78 -9.50 -0.19
N GLN A 76 1.83 -10.44 0.00
CA GLN A 76 0.58 -10.47 -0.74
C GLN A 76 -0.41 -9.37 -0.30
N VAL A 77 -0.20 -8.82 0.88
CA VAL A 77 -0.98 -7.72 1.45
C VAL A 77 -0.05 -6.68 2.06
N LEU A 78 -0.50 -5.43 2.09
CA LEU A 78 0.26 -4.30 2.59
C LEU A 78 -0.57 -3.60 3.65
N ASP A 79 -0.12 -3.67 4.91
CA ASP A 79 -0.81 -3.04 6.02
C ASP A 79 -0.24 -1.64 6.28
N HIS A 80 -1.14 -0.68 6.43
CA HIS A 80 -0.81 0.71 6.72
C HIS A 80 -1.69 1.23 7.86
N THR A 81 -1.05 1.69 8.94
CA THR A 81 -1.74 2.38 10.03
C THR A 81 -1.72 3.89 9.77
N ILE A 82 -2.90 4.49 9.61
CA ILE A 82 -3.05 5.87 9.12
C ILE A 82 -3.88 6.66 10.12
N ARG A 83 -3.35 7.82 10.55
CA ARG A 83 -4.13 8.83 11.28
C ARG A 83 -4.73 9.87 10.31
N ALA A 84 -6.02 10.12 10.43
CA ALA A 84 -6.82 10.97 9.56
C ALA A 84 -6.71 12.48 9.91
N VAL A 85 -5.50 13.04 9.85
CA VAL A 85 -5.24 14.47 10.15
C VAL A 85 -5.25 15.37 8.90
N GLY A 86 -4.79 14.86 7.76
CA GLY A 86 -4.59 15.62 6.51
C GLY A 86 -5.66 15.35 5.46
N ARG A 87 -5.66 16.14 4.38
CA ARG A 87 -6.63 15.99 3.28
C ARG A 87 -6.60 14.59 2.66
N VAL A 88 -5.41 14.08 2.32
CA VAL A 88 -5.23 12.76 1.71
C VAL A 88 -5.59 11.64 2.70
N THR A 89 -5.12 11.72 3.95
CA THR A 89 -5.41 10.67 4.94
C THR A 89 -6.87 10.62 5.35
N LYS A 90 -7.57 11.76 5.44
CA LYS A 90 -9.03 11.81 5.62
C LYS A 90 -9.78 11.21 4.43
N ALA A 91 -9.33 11.48 3.19
CA ALA A 91 -9.92 10.87 2.01
C ALA A 91 -9.77 9.34 2.03
N ILE A 92 -8.59 8.81 2.38
CA ILE A 92 -8.36 7.38 2.55
C ILE A 92 -9.25 6.80 3.68
N GLN A 93 -9.40 7.54 4.79
CA GLN A 93 -10.29 7.15 5.89
C GLN A 93 -11.76 7.04 5.44
N GLY A 94 -12.19 7.77 4.41
CA GLY A 94 -13.54 7.67 3.85
C GLY A 94 -13.75 6.50 2.89
N ILE A 95 -12.70 5.77 2.51
CA ILE A 95 -12.81 4.63 1.58
C ILE A 95 -13.26 3.40 2.36
N ASP A 96 -14.33 2.78 1.87
CA ASP A 96 -14.84 1.51 2.38
C ASP A 96 -14.11 0.31 1.77
N ARG A 97 -14.07 -0.79 2.53
CA ARG A 97 -13.56 -2.07 2.05
C ARG A 97 -14.42 -2.55 0.87
N LYS A 98 -13.79 -3.06 -0.19
CA LYS A 98 -14.53 -3.80 -1.23
C LYS A 98 -15.15 -5.06 -0.63
N SER A 99 -16.47 -5.17 -0.66
CA SER A 99 -17.17 -6.40 -0.30
C SER A 99 -16.88 -7.45 -1.38
N THR A 100 -16.09 -8.46 -1.05
CA THR A 100 -15.96 -9.67 -1.86
C THR A 100 -17.29 -10.42 -1.77
N ARG A 101 -18.20 -10.19 -2.72
CA ARG A 101 -19.31 -11.10 -3.01
C ARG A 101 -18.92 -12.04 -4.13
#